data_AF-A0A520ADQ1-F1
#
_entry.id   AF-A0A520ADQ1-F1
#
_cell.length_a   1.000
_cell.length_b   1.000
_cell.length_c   1.000
_cell.angle_alpha   90.00
_cell.angle_beta   90.00
_cell.angle_gamma   90.00
#
_symmetry.space_group_name_H-M   'P 1'
#
loop_
_entity.id
_entity.type
_entity.pdbx_description
1 polymer ?
#
loop_
_entity_poly.entity_id
_entity_poly.type
_entity_poly.pdbx_seq_one_letter_code
_entity_poly.pdbx_strand_id
1 'polypeptide(L)'
;MEWLHRQLLHLKIYSNFIEWTKGCVLPGFSPLPLYTVATFFFREIGKDTLVNKASSLAYSFMLAIFPGIIFLFTLIPFIPIKGFQDQLLSLIELVLPHNAYDAFESTLKDIVKNQNTGLLSLGFLSAIFFATNGVKNLMKAFNKSSLIIETRGWLKQRLIAFVLTTV
;
A
#
# COMPACT_ATOMS: atom_id res chain seq x y z
N MET A 1 -5.54 16.01 -20.94
CA MET A 1 -4.43 15.33 -21.66
C MET A 1 -4.38 15.64 -23.16
N GLU A 2 -5.48 16.04 -23.81
CA GLU A 2 -5.53 16.39 -25.25
C GLU A 2 -4.60 17.55 -25.69
N TRP A 3 -4.28 18.47 -24.78
CA TRP A 3 -3.40 19.61 -25.07
C TRP A 3 -1.92 19.19 -25.11
N LEU A 4 -1.49 18.37 -24.15
CA LEU A 4 -0.14 17.81 -24.07
C LEU A 4 0.18 16.89 -25.26
N HIS A 5 -0.77 16.05 -25.66
CA HIS A 5 -0.60 15.19 -26.82
C HIS A 5 -0.39 15.98 -28.12
N ARG A 6 -1.15 17.07 -28.32
CA ARG A 6 -1.00 17.97 -29.47
C ARG A 6 0.33 18.72 -29.48
N GLN A 7 0.81 19.15 -28.31
CA GLN A 7 2.12 19.80 -28.17
C GLN A 7 3.27 18.83 -28.43
N LEU A 8 3.18 17.59 -27.95
CA LEU A 8 4.24 16.58 -28.10
C LEU A 8 4.33 16.04 -29.54
N LEU A 9 3.25 16.03 -30.31
CA LEU A 9 3.26 15.64 -31.73
C LEU A 9 4.13 16.53 -32.62
N HIS A 10 4.42 17.76 -32.20
CA HIS A 10 5.35 18.65 -32.92
C HIS A 10 6.81 18.20 -32.83
N LEU A 11 7.17 17.38 -31.84
CA LEU A 11 8.50 16.82 -31.72
C LEU A 11 8.63 15.60 -32.63
N LYS A 12 9.52 15.70 -33.62
CA LYS A 12 9.78 14.66 -34.65
C LYS A 12 10.11 13.27 -34.06
N ILE A 13 10.67 13.26 -32.85
CA ILE A 13 11.01 12.04 -32.10
C ILE A 13 9.74 11.35 -31.59
N TYR A 14 8.78 12.12 -31.07
CA TYR A 14 7.52 11.61 -30.52
C TYR A 14 6.58 11.12 -31.63
N SER A 15 6.51 11.82 -32.76
CA SER A 15 5.70 11.38 -33.91
C SER A 15 6.17 10.04 -34.47
N ASN A 16 7.49 9.87 -34.69
CA ASN A 16 8.06 8.62 -35.18
C ASN A 16 7.84 7.47 -34.18
N PHE A 17 7.94 7.73 -32.88
CA PHE A 17 7.69 6.74 -31.84
C PHE A 17 6.22 6.28 -31.83
N ILE A 18 5.27 7.20 -31.97
CA ILE A 18 3.83 6.92 -32.05
C ILE A 18 3.47 6.10 -33.30
N GLU A 19 4.04 6.45 -34.46
CA GLU A 19 3.80 5.70 -35.70
C GLU A 19 4.35 4.27 -35.63
N TRP A 20 5.54 4.09 -35.06
CA TRP A 20 6.09 2.77 -34.79
C TRP A 20 5.19 1.94 -33.84
N THR A 21 4.63 2.57 -32.79
CA THR A 21 3.69 1.89 -31.86
C THR A 21 2.32 1.59 -32.47
N LYS A 22 1.93 2.29 -33.54
CA LYS A 22 0.71 1.98 -34.32
C LYS A 22 0.91 0.82 -35.31
N GLY A 23 2.15 0.56 -35.74
CA GLY A 23 2.50 -0.59 -36.60
C GLY A 23 2.90 -1.85 -35.84
N CYS A 24 3.31 -1.73 -34.57
CA CYS A 24 3.72 -2.86 -33.75
C CYS A 24 2.50 -3.54 -33.10
N VAL A 25 2.21 -4.78 -33.54
CA VAL A 25 1.19 -5.64 -32.95
C VAL A 25 1.87 -6.62 -32.00
N LEU A 26 1.47 -6.59 -30.73
CA LEU A 26 2.03 -7.49 -29.73
C LEU A 26 1.48 -8.92 -29.97
N PRO A 27 2.33 -9.97 -30.00
CA PRO A 27 1.86 -11.34 -30.15
C PRO A 27 0.89 -11.69 -29.02
N GLY A 28 -0.33 -12.13 -29.37
CA GLY A 28 -1.43 -12.42 -28.42
C GLY A 28 -2.54 -11.36 -28.35
N PHE A 29 -2.34 -10.16 -28.92
CA PHE A 29 -3.31 -9.05 -28.90
C PHE A 29 -3.90 -8.71 -30.28
N SER A 30 -3.68 -9.54 -31.30
CA SER A 30 -4.22 -9.33 -32.66
C SER A 30 -5.75 -9.24 -32.64
N PRO A 31 -6.37 -8.21 -33.23
CA PRO A 31 -5.85 -7.26 -34.22
C PRO A 31 -5.48 -5.86 -33.68
N LEU A 32 -5.18 -5.70 -32.38
CA LEU A 32 -5.01 -4.38 -31.75
C LEU A 32 -3.54 -3.90 -31.74
N PRO A 33 -3.23 -2.70 -32.26
CA PRO A 33 -1.91 -2.07 -32.12
C PRO A 33 -1.56 -1.74 -30.67
N LEU A 34 -0.26 -1.72 -30.36
CA LEU A 34 0.23 -1.35 -29.02
C LEU A 34 -0.24 0.04 -28.58
N TYR A 35 -0.32 1.00 -29.50
CA TYR A 35 -0.92 2.32 -29.24
C TYR A 35 -2.36 2.23 -28.72
N THR A 36 -3.19 1.38 -29.31
CA THR A 36 -4.59 1.22 -28.92
C THR A 36 -4.71 0.56 -27.55
N VAL A 37 -3.88 -0.44 -27.27
CA VAL A 37 -3.84 -1.09 -25.95
C VAL A 37 -3.40 -0.09 -24.88
N ALA A 38 -2.33 0.67 -25.11
CA ALA A 38 -1.83 1.65 -24.16
C ALA A 38 -2.84 2.77 -23.90
N THR A 39 -3.43 3.36 -24.95
CA THR A 39 -4.44 4.41 -24.80
C THR A 39 -5.70 3.91 -24.10
N PHE A 40 -6.17 2.70 -24.42
CA PHE A 40 -7.29 2.09 -23.73
C PHE A 40 -6.96 1.84 -22.25
N PHE A 41 -5.78 1.29 -21.94
CA PHE A 41 -5.33 1.02 -20.58
C PHE A 41 -5.25 2.29 -19.72
N PHE A 42 -4.58 3.34 -20.18
CA PHE A 42 -4.50 4.60 -19.44
C PHE A 42 -5.86 5.29 -19.29
N ARG A 43 -6.75 5.17 -20.29
CA ARG A 43 -8.13 5.67 -20.19
C ARG A 43 -8.94 4.89 -19.16
N GLU A 44 -8.78 3.57 -19.10
CA GLU A 44 -9.48 2.71 -18.13
C GLU A 44 -8.96 2.94 -16.70
N ILE A 45 -7.64 3.15 -16.53
CA ILE A 45 -7.05 3.56 -15.24
C ILE A 45 -7.60 4.90 -14.77
N GLY A 46 -7.75 5.85 -15.69
CA GLY A 46 -8.29 7.17 -15.41
C GLY A 46 -9.79 7.19 -15.07
N LYS A 47 -10.50 6.07 -15.17
CA LYS A 47 -11.87 5.99 -14.68
C LYS A 47 -11.89 5.99 -13.15
N ASP A 48 -12.79 6.77 -12.58
CA ASP A 48 -12.95 6.92 -11.13
C ASP A 48 -13.18 5.58 -10.41
N THR A 49 -13.72 4.58 -11.09
CA THR A 49 -14.00 3.26 -10.51
C THR A 49 -12.75 2.55 -10.00
N LEU A 50 -11.62 2.62 -10.74
CA LEU A 50 -10.37 1.99 -10.33
C LEU A 50 -9.68 2.82 -9.25
N VAL A 51 -9.62 4.14 -9.44
CA VAL A 51 -9.04 5.08 -8.49
C VAL A 51 -9.73 4.97 -7.13
N ASN A 52 -11.07 4.97 -7.10
CA ASN A 52 -11.84 4.82 -5.85
C ASN A 52 -11.55 3.50 -5.12
N LYS A 53 -11.37 2.40 -5.85
CA LYS A 53 -11.00 1.11 -5.27
C LYS A 53 -9.58 1.14 -4.69
N ALA A 54 -8.63 1.73 -5.42
CA ALA A 54 -7.26 1.88 -4.97
C ALA A 54 -7.18 2.77 -3.72
N SER A 55 -7.89 3.90 -3.70
CA SER A 55 -7.97 4.79 -2.54
C SER A 55 -8.59 4.11 -1.32
N SER A 56 -9.66 3.31 -1.50
CA SER A 56 -10.27 2.54 -0.41
C SER A 56 -9.30 1.51 0.21
N LEU A 57 -8.49 0.87 -0.63
CA LEU A 57 -7.46 -0.07 -0.18
C LEU A 57 -6.33 0.66 0.54
N ALA A 58 -5.81 1.75 -0.04
CA ALA A 58 -4.77 2.58 0.56
C ALA A 58 -5.20 3.13 1.93
N TYR A 59 -6.44 3.61 2.05
CA TYR A 59 -7.01 4.05 3.32
C TYR A 59 -7.02 2.92 4.37
N SER A 60 -7.43 1.71 3.96
CA SER A 60 -7.47 0.55 4.86
C SER A 60 -6.07 0.19 5.38
N PHE A 61 -5.05 0.25 4.51
CA PHE A 61 -3.66 0.00 4.91
C PHE A 61 -3.08 1.13 5.75
N MET A 62 -3.38 2.39 5.43
CA MET A 62 -2.94 3.54 6.22
C MET A 62 -3.43 3.46 7.67
N LEU A 63 -4.69 3.05 7.86
CA LEU A 63 -5.23 2.80 9.20
C LEU A 63 -4.53 1.64 9.94
N ALA A 64 -4.05 0.64 9.21
CA ALA A 64 -3.33 -0.50 9.81
C ALA A 64 -1.88 -0.16 10.17
N ILE A 65 -1.24 0.78 9.45
CA ILE A 65 0.15 1.18 9.67
C ILE A 65 0.35 1.76 11.08
N PHE A 66 -0.55 2.62 11.56
CA PHE A 66 -0.37 3.25 12.87
C PHE A 66 -0.32 2.24 14.03
N PRO A 67 -1.31 1.36 14.23
CA PRO A 67 -1.21 0.31 15.24
C PRO A 67 -0.09 -0.69 14.96
N GLY A 68 0.23 -0.94 13.70
CA GLY A 68 1.34 -1.79 13.29
C GLY A 68 2.68 -1.27 13.77
N ILE A 69 2.94 0.04 13.61
CA ILE A 69 4.16 0.68 14.12
C ILE A 69 4.22 0.58 15.65
N ILE A 70 3.12 0.87 16.36
CA ILE A 70 3.08 0.75 17.83
C ILE A 70 3.41 -0.68 18.26
N PHE A 71 2.80 -1.68 17.62
CA PHE A 71 3.09 -3.09 17.86
C PHE A 71 4.57 -3.44 17.62
N LEU A 72 5.15 -2.97 16.52
CA LEU A 72 6.57 -3.21 16.22
C LEU A 72 7.49 -2.57 17.26
N PHE A 73 7.21 -1.33 17.67
CA PHE A 73 8.03 -0.62 18.64
C PHE A 73 7.93 -1.23 20.04
N THR A 74 6.72 -1.62 20.46
CA THR A 74 6.50 -2.31 21.75
C THR A 74 7.10 -3.71 21.81
N LEU A 75 7.54 -4.27 20.68
CA LEU A 75 8.27 -5.54 20.62
C LEU A 75 9.77 -5.38 20.93
N ILE A 76 10.32 -4.17 20.74
CA ILE A 76 11.74 -3.86 20.92
C ILE A 76 12.24 -4.11 22.36
N PRO A 77 11.53 -3.72 23.44
CA PRO A 77 11.94 -4.01 24.81
C PRO A 77 12.13 -5.50 25.14
N PHE A 78 11.58 -6.40 24.31
CA PHE A 78 11.69 -7.85 24.49
C PHE A 78 12.94 -8.43 23.82
N ILE A 79 13.67 -7.65 23.02
CA ILE A 79 14.89 -8.10 22.35
C ILE A 79 16.06 -8.09 23.34
N PRO A 80 16.66 -9.25 23.67
CA PRO A 80 17.69 -9.37 24.70
C PRO A 80 19.10 -9.01 24.16
N ILE A 81 19.24 -7.85 23.53
CA ILE A 81 20.53 -7.34 23.00
C ILE A 81 20.94 -6.11 23.81
N LYS A 82 22.11 -6.16 24.45
CA LYS A 82 22.63 -5.05 25.27
C LYS A 82 22.87 -3.82 24.39
N GLY A 83 22.30 -2.68 24.79
CA GLY A 83 22.51 -1.38 24.14
C GLY A 83 21.75 -1.17 22.83
N PHE A 84 20.95 -2.15 22.38
CA PHE A 84 20.17 -2.03 21.14
C PHE A 84 19.17 -0.86 21.18
N GLN A 85 18.49 -0.71 22.32
CA GLN A 85 17.49 0.34 22.53
C GLN A 85 18.12 1.74 22.44
N ASP A 86 19.31 1.92 23.03
CA ASP A 86 20.02 3.20 23.02
C ASP A 86 20.53 3.54 21.62
N GLN A 87 21.07 2.56 20.89
CA GLN A 87 21.50 2.73 19.50
C GLN A 87 20.33 3.06 18.56
N LEU A 88 19.16 2.47 18.79
CA LEU A 88 17.97 2.80 18.02
C LEU A 88 17.51 4.23 18.28
N LEU A 89 17.47 4.65 19.55
CA LEU A 89 17.05 6.00 19.91
C LEU A 89 18.00 7.07 19.33
N SER A 90 19.32 6.82 19.31
CA SER A 90 20.28 7.74 18.69
C SER A 90 20.16 7.79 17.17
N LEU A 91 19.81 6.67 16.52
CA LEU A 91 19.51 6.66 15.09
C LEU A 91 18.25 7.49 14.78
N ILE A 92 17.21 7.38 15.60
CA ILE A 92 15.97 8.16 15.44
C ILE A 92 16.26 9.65 15.62
N GLU A 93 17.07 10.03 16.61
CA GLU A 93 17.53 11.41 16.84
C GLU A 93 18.30 11.98 15.65
N LEU A 94 19.14 11.17 15.00
CA LEU A 94 19.90 11.59 13.82
C LEU A 94 19.01 11.85 12.59
N VAL A 95 17.91 11.11 12.45
CA VAL A 95 17.02 11.19 11.28
C VAL A 95 15.95 12.26 11.45
N LEU A 96 15.47 12.49 12.67
CA LEU A 96 14.42 13.46 12.95
C LEU A 96 14.98 14.87 13.15
N PRO A 97 14.28 15.92 12.68
CA PRO A 97 14.58 17.29 13.10
C PRO A 97 14.46 17.42 14.62
N HIS A 98 15.36 18.21 15.24
CA HIS A 98 15.47 18.34 16.70
C HIS A 98 14.12 18.60 17.40
N ASN A 99 13.35 19.58 16.92
CA ASN A 99 12.03 19.92 17.49
C ASN A 99 11.03 18.75 17.46
N ALA A 100 11.13 17.85 16.46
CA ALA A 100 10.26 16.69 16.37
C ALA A 100 10.74 15.59 17.32
N TYR A 101 12.05 15.38 17.46
CA TYR A 101 12.60 14.44 18.43
C TYR A 101 12.22 14.83 19.85
N ASP A 102 12.45 16.09 20.24
CA ASP A 102 12.14 16.58 21.59
C ASP A 102 10.65 16.41 21.95
N ALA A 103 9.75 16.59 20.97
CA ALA A 103 8.32 16.40 21.17
C ALA A 103 7.92 14.95 21.47
N PHE A 104 8.67 13.97 20.96
CA PHE A 104 8.35 12.55 21.06
C PHE A 104 9.34 11.74 21.92
N GLU A 105 10.44 12.34 22.37
CA GLU A 105 11.54 11.66 23.06
C GLU A 105 11.06 10.81 24.24
N SER A 106 10.22 11.37 25.10
CA SER A 106 9.68 10.69 26.29
C SER A 106 8.85 9.46 25.91
N THR A 107 8.01 9.59 24.89
CA THR A 107 7.15 8.51 24.38
C THR A 107 7.98 7.43 23.70
N LEU A 108 8.97 7.80 22.89
CA LEU A 108 9.89 6.86 22.25
C LEU A 108 10.69 6.08 23.29
N LYS A 109 11.26 6.77 24.29
CA LYS A 109 11.98 6.12 25.40
C LYS A 109 11.09 5.14 26.15
N ASP A 110 9.86 5.52 26.47
CA ASP A 110 8.91 4.66 27.18
C ASP A 110 8.59 3.40 26.36
N ILE A 111 8.20 3.56 25.10
CA ILE A 111 7.81 2.43 24.25
C ILE A 111 9.00 1.49 23.95
N VAL A 112 10.20 2.03 23.77
CA VAL A 112 11.40 1.26 23.36
C VAL A 112 12.12 0.62 24.54
N LYS A 113 12.09 1.22 25.74
CA LYS A 113 12.80 0.70 26.92
C LYS A 113 11.91 -0.06 27.90
N ASN A 114 10.62 0.28 28.00
CA ASN A 114 9.72 -0.35 28.97
C ASN A 114 8.85 -1.41 28.30
N GLN A 115 8.77 -2.59 28.93
CA GLN A 115 7.91 -3.68 28.47
C GLN A 115 6.45 -3.37 28.79
N ASN A 116 5.73 -2.80 27.82
CA ASN A 116 4.32 -2.49 27.97
C ASN A 116 3.44 -3.54 27.26
N THR A 117 3.11 -4.61 27.97
CA THR A 117 2.28 -5.72 27.45
C THR A 117 0.87 -5.26 27.05
N GLY A 118 0.33 -4.23 27.71
CA GLY A 118 -0.96 -3.64 27.37
C GLY A 118 -0.94 -2.97 25.99
N LEU A 119 0.06 -2.13 25.75
CA LEU A 119 0.25 -1.49 24.44
C LEU A 119 0.60 -2.52 23.35
N LEU A 120 1.41 -3.52 23.66
CA LEU A 120 1.77 -4.60 22.72
C LEU A 120 0.52 -5.36 22.25
N SER A 121 -0.31 -5.82 23.18
CA SER A 121 -1.52 -6.59 22.87
C SER A 121 -2.59 -5.74 22.16
N LEU A 122 -2.84 -4.50 22.61
CA LEU A 122 -3.76 -3.58 21.94
C LEU A 122 -3.27 -3.22 20.53
N GLY A 123 -1.97 -2.96 20.37
CA GLY A 123 -1.34 -2.70 19.09
C GLY A 123 -1.49 -3.89 18.14
N PHE A 124 -1.19 -5.09 18.62
CA PHE A 124 -1.33 -6.33 17.85
C PHE A 124 -2.77 -6.58 17.39
N LEU A 125 -3.74 -6.51 18.31
CA LEU A 125 -5.16 -6.73 18.00
C LEU A 125 -5.72 -5.66 17.07
N SER A 126 -5.31 -4.41 17.24
CA SER A 126 -5.73 -3.32 16.35
C SER A 126 -5.10 -3.49 14.97
N ALA A 127 -3.80 -3.76 14.90
CA ALA A 127 -3.07 -3.97 13.64
C ALA A 127 -3.67 -5.12 12.84
N ILE A 128 -3.89 -6.29 13.46
CA ILE A 128 -4.46 -7.45 12.77
C ILE A 128 -5.91 -7.17 12.33
N PHE A 129 -6.69 -6.44 13.12
CA PHE A 129 -8.07 -6.09 12.78
C PHE A 129 -8.14 -5.20 11.53
N PHE A 130 -7.34 -4.14 11.48
CA PHE A 130 -7.27 -3.22 10.34
C PHE A 130 -6.61 -3.87 9.12
N ALA A 131 -5.54 -4.64 9.30
CA ALA A 131 -4.89 -5.37 8.21
C ALA A 131 -5.86 -6.39 7.56
N THR A 132 -6.60 -7.15 8.38
CA THR A 132 -7.63 -8.09 7.90
C THR A 132 -8.75 -7.35 7.13
N ASN A 133 -9.11 -6.12 7.52
CA ASN A 133 -10.05 -5.30 6.75
C ASN A 133 -9.48 -4.91 5.37
N GLY A 134 -8.20 -4.53 5.31
CA GLY A 134 -7.50 -4.26 4.07
C GLY A 134 -7.48 -5.47 3.13
N VAL A 135 -7.07 -6.64 3.62
CA VAL A 135 -7.03 -7.89 2.84
C VAL A 135 -8.42 -8.29 2.36
N LYS A 136 -9.46 -8.16 3.20
CA LYS A 136 -10.85 -8.39 2.77
C LYS A 136 -11.29 -7.44 1.66
N ASN A 137 -10.92 -6.16 1.71
CA ASN A 137 -11.22 -5.20 0.66
C ASN A 137 -10.48 -5.52 -0.64
N LEU A 138 -9.24 -5.99 -0.52
CA LEU A 138 -8.44 -6.48 -1.65
C LEU A 138 -9.10 -7.70 -2.31
N MET A 139 -9.56 -8.69 -1.52
CA MET A 139 -10.32 -9.83 -2.03
C MET A 139 -11.56 -9.39 -2.80
N LYS A 140 -12.33 -8.44 -2.25
CA LYS A 140 -13.51 -7.88 -2.94
C LYS A 140 -13.14 -7.17 -4.25
N ALA A 141 -12.01 -6.46 -4.28
CA ALA A 141 -11.54 -5.79 -5.47
C ALA A 141 -11.17 -6.79 -6.57
N PHE A 142 -10.43 -7.86 -6.21
CA PHE A 142 -10.07 -8.93 -7.13
C PHE A 142 -11.28 -9.72 -7.64
N ASN A 143 -12.18 -10.14 -6.76
CA ASN A 143 -13.40 -10.84 -7.19
C ASN A 143 -14.19 -10.02 -8.22
N LYS A 144 -14.31 -8.70 -7.99
CA LYS A 144 -14.99 -7.80 -8.92
C LYS A 144 -14.25 -7.64 -10.24
N SER A 145 -12.91 -7.64 -10.23
CA SER A 145 -12.09 -7.60 -11.45
C SER A 145 -12.22 -8.89 -12.26
N SER A 146 -12.28 -10.03 -11.59
CA SER A 146 -12.40 -11.35 -12.23
C SER A 146 -13.85 -11.74 -12.57
N LEU A 147 -14.80 -10.82 -12.40
CA LEU A 147 -16.24 -11.06 -12.59
C LEU A 147 -16.78 -12.25 -11.75
N ILE A 148 -16.11 -12.56 -10.63
CA ILE A 148 -16.50 -13.63 -9.71
C ILE A 148 -17.56 -13.09 -8.75
N ILE A 149 -18.73 -13.72 -8.74
CA ILE A 149 -19.78 -13.46 -7.76
C ILE A 149 -19.40 -14.18 -6.47
N GLU A 150 -19.21 -13.41 -5.41
CA GLU A 150 -18.82 -13.93 -4.11
C GLU A 150 -20.03 -14.58 -3.41
N THR A 151 -20.02 -15.91 -3.30
CA THR A 151 -21.09 -16.71 -2.68
C THR A 151 -20.80 -17.06 -1.21
N ARG A 152 -19.57 -16.82 -0.72
CA ARG A 152 -19.19 -17.12 0.67
C ARG A 152 -19.86 -16.14 1.63
N GLY A 153 -20.42 -16.66 2.72
CA GLY A 153 -20.96 -15.84 3.81
C GLY A 153 -19.93 -14.93 4.47
N TRP A 154 -20.39 -13.86 5.12
CA TRP A 154 -19.54 -12.83 5.74
C TRP A 154 -18.47 -13.39 6.69
N LEU A 155 -18.83 -14.40 7.49
CA LEU A 155 -17.92 -15.03 8.46
C LEU A 155 -16.78 -15.79 7.77
N LYS A 156 -17.09 -16.56 6.72
CA LYS A 156 -16.08 -17.30 5.93
C LYS A 156 -15.11 -16.34 5.24
N GLN A 157 -15.60 -15.24 4.67
CA GLN A 157 -14.73 -14.22 4.07
C GLN A 157 -13.79 -13.59 5.10
N ARG A 158 -14.30 -13.30 6.32
CA ARG A 158 -13.50 -12.72 7.40
C ARG A 158 -12.40 -13.66 7.86
N LEU A 159 -12.71 -14.95 8.02
CA LEU A 159 -11.73 -15.97 8.40
C LEU A 159 -10.64 -16.16 7.34
N ILE A 160 -11.02 -16.24 6.06
CA ILE A 160 -10.04 -16.36 4.96
C ILE A 160 -9.14 -15.12 4.92
N ALA A 161 -9.72 -13.92 5.02
CA ALA A 161 -8.92 -12.68 5.06
C ALA A 161 -7.98 -12.66 6.27
N PHE A 162 -8.39 -13.17 7.42
CA PHE A 162 -7.55 -13.25 8.62
C PHE A 162 -6.37 -14.20 8.39
N VAL A 163 -6.63 -15.41 7.89
CA VAL A 163 -5.58 -16.39 7.57
C VAL A 163 -4.59 -15.80 6.56
N LEU A 164 -5.07 -15.16 5.49
CA LEU A 164 -4.22 -14.49 4.50
C LEU A 164 -3.44 -13.29 5.05
N THR A 165 -3.84 -12.74 6.20
CA THR A 165 -3.12 -11.65 6.86
C THR A 165 -2.00 -12.18 7.77
N THR A 166 -2.17 -13.38 8.32
CA THR A 166 -1.23 -13.99 9.29
C THR A 166 -0.24 -14.95 8.66
N VAL A 167 -0.56 -15.53 7.50
CA VAL A 167 0.30 -16.42 6.70
C VAL A 167 1.30 -15.58 5.92
#